data_AF-A0A955H192-F1
#
_entry.id   AF-A0A955H192-F1
#
_cell.length_a   1.000
_cell.length_b   1.000
_cell.length_c   1.000
_cell.angle_alpha   90.00
_cell.angle_beta   90.00
_cell.angle_gamma   90.00
#
_symmetry.space_group_name_H-M   'P 1'
#
loop_
_entity.id
_entity.type
_entity.pdbx_description
1 polymer ?
#
loop_
_entity_poly.entity_id
_entity_poly.type
_entity_poly.pdbx_seq_one_letter_code
_entity_poly.pdbx_strand_id
1 'polypeptide(L)'
;MYGKLNRAFTLIEILVVIAIIGILSSVLYANFNDARKDARNKSLQGELKEIQLALELYKSQNGVYPDVPACGSALGPLAWAQSTVCTGDYIASIRPDFTADLPQEGDSANTSCDIIYLTDDGVNSWYKLLAKNCHSGDAITQDDQFAHCPSSCSASGDCDPTSSVFQQSYAVYSAGGECQQK
;
A
#
# COMPACT_ATOMS: atom_id res chain seq x y z
N MET A 1 -13.17 -47.88 46.17
CA MET A 1 -12.03 -47.34 45.40
C MET A 1 -12.22 -47.74 43.95
N TYR A 2 -12.61 -46.83 43.06
CA TYR A 2 -12.78 -47.13 41.64
C TYR A 2 -11.41 -46.97 40.95
N GLY A 3 -10.80 -48.09 40.53
CA GLY A 3 -9.52 -48.08 39.84
C GLY A 3 -9.65 -47.36 38.49
N LYS A 4 -8.86 -46.30 38.27
CA LYS A 4 -8.74 -45.63 36.98
C LYS A 4 -8.22 -46.64 35.95
N LEU A 5 -9.08 -47.03 35.00
CA LEU A 5 -8.67 -47.77 33.82
C LEU A 5 -7.81 -46.84 32.96
N ASN A 6 -6.49 -47.03 32.99
CA ASN A 6 -5.58 -46.36 32.08
C ASN A 6 -5.84 -46.90 30.67
N ARG A 7 -6.52 -46.11 29.83
CA ARG A 7 -6.76 -46.44 28.43
C ARG A 7 -5.42 -46.36 27.69
N ALA A 8 -4.92 -47.50 27.23
CA ALA A 8 -3.80 -47.57 26.31
C ALA A 8 -4.30 -47.19 24.90
N PHE A 9 -3.69 -46.18 24.28
CA PHE A 9 -3.97 -45.80 22.89
C PHE A 9 -3.46 -46.87 21.93
N THR A 10 -4.23 -47.16 20.89
CA THR A 10 -3.79 -48.08 19.85
C THR A 10 -2.85 -47.39 18.87
N LEU A 11 -1.88 -48.14 18.30
CA LEU A 11 -0.99 -47.61 17.27
C LEU A 11 -1.76 -47.11 16.03
N ILE A 12 -2.88 -47.77 15.70
CA ILE A 12 -3.72 -47.37 14.57
C ILE A 12 -4.45 -46.05 14.82
N GLU A 13 -4.87 -45.76 16.05
CA GLU A 13 -5.46 -44.46 16.40
C GLU A 13 -4.47 -43.32 16.17
N ILE A 14 -3.22 -43.48 16.59
CA ILE A 14 -2.19 -42.46 16.38
C ILE A 14 -1.88 -42.31 14.87
N LEU A 15 -1.83 -43.41 14.12
CA LEU A 15 -1.54 -43.41 12.69
C LEU A 15 -2.61 -42.66 11.88
N VAL A 16 -3.90 -42.91 12.18
CA VAL A 16 -5.00 -42.21 11.49
C VAL A 16 -5.00 -40.73 11.82
N VAL A 17 -4.70 -40.35 13.07
CA VAL A 17 -4.67 -38.94 13.48
C VAL A 17 -3.59 -38.16 12.75
N ILE A 18 -2.37 -38.67 12.66
CA ILE A 18 -1.30 -37.97 11.93
C ILE A 18 -1.59 -37.90 10.43
N ALA A 19 -2.27 -38.90 9.86
CA ALA A 19 -2.69 -38.88 8.47
C ALA A 19 -3.72 -37.77 8.20
N ILE A 20 -4.72 -37.63 9.07
CA ILE A 20 -5.73 -36.56 8.95
C ILE A 20 -5.09 -35.18 9.16
N ILE A 21 -4.25 -35.01 10.19
CA ILE A 21 -3.53 -33.76 10.44
C ILE A 21 -2.66 -33.39 9.23
N GLY A 22 -2.00 -34.37 8.59
CA GLY A 22 -1.19 -34.15 7.39
C GLY A 22 -2.01 -33.58 6.23
N ILE A 23 -3.17 -34.18 5.94
CA ILE A 23 -4.07 -33.75 4.86
C ILE A 23 -4.63 -32.35 5.14
N LEU A 24 -5.10 -32.09 6.36
CA LEU A 24 -5.63 -30.78 6.73
C LEU A 24 -4.54 -29.70 6.70
N SER A 25 -3.35 -30.01 7.21
CA SER A 25 -2.22 -29.07 7.25
C SER A 25 -1.74 -28.70 5.85
N SER A 26 -1.70 -29.64 4.90
CA SER A 26 -1.26 -29.35 3.53
C SER A 26 -2.19 -28.38 2.80
N VAL A 27 -3.50 -28.49 3.00
CA VAL A 27 -4.49 -27.58 2.39
C VAL A 27 -4.42 -26.19 3.03
N LEU A 28 -4.28 -26.13 4.35
CA LEU A 28 -4.17 -24.85 5.07
C LEU A 28 -2.90 -24.08 4.70
N TYR A 29 -1.78 -24.77 4.51
CA TYR A 29 -0.51 -24.12 4.18
C TYR A 29 -0.53 -23.38 2.84
N ALA A 30 -1.18 -23.95 1.82
CA ALA A 30 -1.28 -23.31 0.50
C ALA A 30 -2.05 -21.97 0.56
N ASN A 31 -3.19 -21.96 1.27
CA ASN A 31 -4.05 -20.77 1.35
C ASN A 31 -3.50 -19.66 2.27
N PHE A 32 -2.61 -20.00 3.20
CA PHE A 32 -2.10 -19.05 4.20
C PHE A 32 -1.16 -17.99 3.60
N ASN A 33 -0.41 -18.33 2.55
CA ASN A 33 0.51 -17.39 1.92
C ASN A 33 -0.22 -16.27 1.16
N ASP A 34 -1.33 -16.60 0.50
CA ASP A 34 -2.11 -15.61 -0.25
C ASP A 34 -2.92 -14.72 0.68
N ALA A 35 -3.51 -15.29 1.74
CA ALA A 35 -4.19 -14.51 2.78
C ALA A 35 -3.26 -13.47 3.45
N ARG A 36 -1.96 -13.78 3.62
CA ARG A 36 -0.97 -12.83 4.13
C ARG A 36 -0.67 -11.70 3.14
N LYS A 37 -0.64 -11.97 1.84
CA LYS A 37 -0.45 -10.93 0.81
C LYS A 37 -1.65 -9.99 0.79
N ASP A 38 -2.86 -10.54 0.79
CA ASP A 38 -4.10 -9.76 0.82
C ASP A 38 -4.19 -8.86 2.06
N ALA A 39 -3.82 -9.39 3.23
CA ALA A 39 -3.81 -8.60 4.47
C ALA A 39 -2.86 -7.40 4.38
N ARG A 40 -1.66 -7.57 3.79
CA ARG A 40 -0.70 -6.47 3.58
C ARG A 40 -1.22 -5.46 2.57
N ASN A 41 -1.74 -5.91 1.44
CA ASN A 41 -2.32 -5.02 0.42
C ASN A 41 -3.45 -4.15 1.01
N LYS A 42 -4.29 -4.73 1.88
CA LYS A 42 -5.34 -3.98 2.60
C LYS A 42 -4.79 -3.01 3.64
N SER A 43 -3.70 -3.35 4.33
CA SER A 43 -3.01 -2.41 5.24
C SER A 43 -2.55 -1.18 4.48
N LEU A 44 -1.84 -1.40 3.37
CA LEU A 44 -1.34 -0.32 2.51
C LEU A 44 -2.46 0.58 1.99
N GLN A 45 -3.57 0.01 1.51
CA GLN A 45 -4.73 0.80 1.09
C GLN A 45 -5.34 1.61 2.25
N GLY A 46 -5.34 1.06 3.47
CA GLY A 46 -5.78 1.76 4.67
C GLY A 46 -4.89 2.94 5.01
N GLU A 47 -3.57 2.74 4.98
CA GLU A 47 -2.57 3.78 5.25
C GLU A 47 -2.62 4.91 4.20
N LEU A 48 -2.76 4.56 2.92
CA LEU A 48 -2.95 5.55 1.84
C LEU A 48 -4.22 6.38 2.05
N LYS A 49 -5.30 5.75 2.51
CA LYS A 49 -6.55 6.44 2.83
C LYS A 49 -6.41 7.35 4.05
N GLU A 50 -5.65 6.94 5.06
CA GLU A 50 -5.37 7.76 6.24
C GLU A 50 -4.62 9.04 5.84
N ILE A 51 -3.58 8.93 5.00
CA ILE A 51 -2.87 10.09 4.47
C ILE A 51 -3.77 10.96 3.60
N GLN A 52 -4.59 10.36 2.74
CA GLN A 52 -5.55 11.09 1.94
C GLN A 52 -6.41 12.01 2.82
N LEU A 53 -6.95 11.47 3.91
CA LEU A 53 -7.75 12.24 4.86
C LEU A 53 -6.92 13.34 5.55
N ALA A 54 -5.67 13.03 5.92
CA ALA A 54 -4.75 14.01 6.52
C ALA A 54 -4.44 15.17 5.55
N LEU A 55 -4.21 14.87 4.26
CA LEU A 55 -3.95 15.86 3.21
C LEU A 55 -5.17 16.75 2.96
N GLU A 56 -6.38 16.18 2.91
CA GLU A 56 -7.61 16.95 2.77
C GLU A 56 -7.86 17.83 4.01
N LEU A 57 -7.59 17.32 5.21
CA LEU A 57 -7.73 18.10 6.44
C LEU A 57 -6.70 19.25 6.50
N TYR A 58 -5.46 19.00 6.07
CA TYR A 58 -4.43 20.03 5.96
C TYR A 58 -4.87 21.15 5.00
N LYS A 59 -5.36 20.79 3.81
CA LYS A 59 -5.89 21.77 2.86
C LYS A 59 -7.08 22.53 3.41
N SER A 60 -7.97 21.87 4.16
CA SER A 60 -9.10 22.54 4.81
C SER A 60 -8.67 23.61 5.81
N GLN A 61 -7.50 23.47 6.44
CA GLN A 61 -6.99 24.44 7.42
C GLN A 61 -6.10 25.52 6.77
N ASN A 62 -5.26 25.12 5.81
CA ASN A 62 -4.23 25.99 5.23
C ASN A 62 -4.60 26.55 3.85
N GLY A 63 -5.65 26.05 3.22
CA GLY A 63 -6.12 26.44 1.88
C GLY A 63 -5.36 25.81 0.70
N VAL A 64 -4.22 25.17 0.96
CA VAL A 64 -3.34 24.53 -0.03
C VAL A 64 -2.87 23.18 0.49
N TYR A 65 -2.40 22.30 -0.41
CA TYR A 65 -1.76 21.06 -0.02
C TYR A 65 -0.33 21.30 0.51
N PRO A 66 0.23 20.34 1.27
CA PRO A 66 1.61 20.42 1.74
C PRO A 66 2.60 20.52 0.59
N ASP A 67 3.65 21.30 0.82
CA ASP A 67 4.79 21.30 -0.09
C ASP A 67 5.64 20.04 0.12
N VAL A 68 6.46 19.72 -0.86
CA VAL A 68 7.48 18.68 -0.72
C VAL A 68 8.58 19.17 0.24
N PRO A 69 9.18 18.27 1.03
CA PRO A 69 10.36 18.60 1.83
C PRO A 69 11.56 19.00 0.96
N ALA A 70 12.61 19.55 1.59
CA ALA A 70 13.85 19.91 0.92
C ALA A 70 14.60 18.74 0.24
N CYS A 71 14.33 17.49 0.65
CA CYS A 71 14.84 16.29 0.00
C CYS A 71 14.07 15.93 -1.28
N GLY A 72 12.93 16.58 -1.53
CA GLY A 72 12.21 16.53 -2.79
C GLY A 72 12.97 17.23 -3.91
N SER A 73 12.41 17.17 -5.11
CA SER A 73 12.95 17.81 -6.30
C SER A 73 11.84 18.46 -7.09
N ALA A 74 12.15 19.61 -7.70
CA ALA A 74 11.26 20.28 -8.64
C ALA A 74 11.75 20.02 -10.06
N LEU A 75 10.83 19.67 -10.97
CA LEU A 75 11.06 19.48 -12.40
C LEU A 75 10.04 20.32 -13.17
N GLY A 76 10.41 21.57 -13.48
CA GLY A 76 9.50 22.50 -14.12
C GLY A 76 8.33 22.86 -13.18
N PRO A 77 7.06 22.74 -13.60
CA PRO A 77 5.91 23.13 -12.77
C PRO A 77 5.54 22.10 -11.70
N LEU A 78 6.35 21.06 -11.50
CA LEU A 78 6.05 19.91 -10.66
C LEU A 78 7.09 19.79 -9.55
N ALA A 79 6.62 19.48 -8.36
CA ALA A 79 7.45 19.15 -7.21
C ALA A 79 7.11 17.74 -6.73
N TRP A 80 8.13 16.95 -6.38
CA TRP A 80 7.94 15.58 -5.90
C TRP A 80 8.93 15.17 -4.83
N ALA A 81 8.51 14.25 -3.97
CA ALA A 81 9.35 13.61 -2.97
C ALA A 81 8.98 12.13 -2.88
N GLN A 82 9.93 11.29 -2.46
CA GLN A 82 9.71 9.85 -2.38
C GLN A 82 10.31 9.24 -1.11
N SER A 83 9.73 8.16 -0.61
CA SER A 83 10.09 7.56 0.68
C SER A 83 11.54 7.09 0.74
N THR A 84 12.09 6.57 -0.36
CA THR A 84 13.48 6.10 -0.38
C THR A 84 14.49 7.25 -0.25
N VAL A 85 14.13 8.44 -0.73
CA VAL A 85 15.02 9.63 -0.76
C VAL A 85 14.83 10.47 0.50
N CYS A 86 13.57 10.64 0.89
CA CYS A 86 13.16 11.37 2.07
C CYS A 86 12.83 10.35 3.16
N THR A 87 13.83 9.96 3.97
CA THR A 87 13.73 8.94 5.01
C THR A 87 12.62 9.23 6.02
N GLY A 88 11.38 8.86 5.69
CA GLY A 88 10.19 9.02 6.52
C GLY A 88 9.49 10.37 6.46
N ASP A 89 9.98 11.34 5.69
CA ASP A 89 9.55 12.76 5.76
C ASP A 89 9.16 13.34 4.38
N TYR A 90 8.74 12.49 3.43
CA TYR A 90 8.38 12.90 2.07
C TYR A 90 7.14 13.82 1.98
N ILE A 91 6.43 14.03 3.10
CA ILE A 91 5.38 15.04 3.27
C ILE A 91 5.58 15.72 4.64
N ALA A 92 6.40 16.77 4.69
CA ALA A 92 6.87 17.32 5.96
C ALA A 92 5.76 17.97 6.81
N SER A 93 4.77 18.61 6.19
CA SER A 93 3.82 19.49 6.90
C SER A 93 2.60 18.79 7.50
N ILE A 94 2.41 17.49 7.28
CA ILE A 94 1.26 16.75 7.84
C ILE A 94 1.56 16.03 9.15
N ARG A 95 2.84 15.88 9.50
CA ARG A 95 3.25 15.30 10.78
C ARG A 95 3.79 16.40 11.70
N PRO A 96 3.50 16.36 13.01
CA PRO A 96 2.68 15.37 13.73
C PRO A 96 1.18 15.72 13.78
N ASP A 97 0.77 16.85 13.21
CA ASP A 97 -0.54 17.43 13.51
C ASP A 97 -1.72 16.70 12.85
N PHE A 98 -1.49 16.06 11.70
CA PHE A 98 -2.54 15.40 10.90
C PHE A 98 -2.33 13.89 10.74
N THR A 99 -1.09 13.40 10.91
CA THR A 99 -0.75 11.97 10.99
C THR A 99 0.43 11.75 11.93
N ALA A 100 0.42 10.62 12.63
CA ALA A 100 1.52 10.23 13.52
C ALA A 100 2.75 9.78 12.72
N ASP A 101 2.52 8.97 11.68
CA ASP A 101 3.57 8.39 10.84
C ASP A 101 3.16 8.39 9.37
N LEU A 102 4.17 8.34 8.50
CA LEU A 102 4.00 8.11 7.06
C LEU A 102 4.34 6.65 6.74
N PRO A 103 3.61 6.01 5.80
CA PRO A 103 3.95 4.69 5.31
C PRO A 103 5.39 4.65 4.87
N GLN A 104 6.07 3.60 5.32
CA GLN A 104 7.44 3.29 4.93
C GLN A 104 7.46 2.00 4.12
N GLU A 105 8.51 1.84 3.32
CA GLU A 105 8.68 0.68 2.43
C GLU A 105 8.71 -0.66 3.18
N GLY A 106 9.06 -0.65 4.48
CA GLY A 106 9.13 -1.83 5.35
C GLY A 106 7.79 -2.54 5.57
N ASP A 107 6.67 -1.83 5.40
CA ASP A 107 5.31 -2.40 5.55
C ASP A 107 4.75 -2.94 4.22
N SER A 108 5.51 -2.79 3.15
CA SER A 108 5.10 -3.19 1.81
C SER A 108 5.41 -4.65 1.51
N ALA A 109 4.61 -5.24 0.62
CA ALA A 109 4.77 -6.63 0.23
C ALA A 109 5.92 -6.88 -0.76
N ASN A 110 6.58 -5.82 -1.24
CA ASN A 110 7.74 -5.83 -2.14
C ASN A 110 8.86 -4.94 -1.59
N THR A 111 10.11 -5.42 -1.66
CA THR A 111 11.32 -4.69 -1.25
C THR A 111 11.70 -3.53 -2.17
N SER A 112 11.04 -3.42 -3.33
CA SER A 112 11.21 -2.31 -4.28
C SER A 112 9.97 -1.42 -4.35
N CYS A 113 9.16 -1.41 -3.27
CA CYS A 113 8.07 -0.45 -3.11
C CYS A 113 8.66 0.93 -2.84
N ASP A 114 8.09 1.97 -3.46
CA ASP A 114 8.44 3.37 -3.18
C ASP A 114 7.18 4.21 -3.12
N ILE A 115 7.04 5.06 -2.09
CA ILE A 115 5.90 5.95 -1.94
C ILE A 115 6.31 7.33 -2.44
N ILE A 116 5.62 7.83 -3.47
CA ILE A 116 5.94 9.09 -4.14
C ILE A 116 4.79 10.07 -3.94
N TYR A 117 5.09 11.24 -3.38
CA TYR A 117 4.20 12.38 -3.30
C TYR A 117 4.56 13.40 -4.37
N LEU A 118 3.56 13.90 -5.10
CA LEU A 118 3.70 14.93 -6.12
C LEU A 118 2.69 16.04 -5.92
N THR A 119 3.09 17.27 -6.24
CA THR A 119 2.26 18.46 -6.23
C THR A 119 2.77 19.48 -7.26
N ASP A 120 2.01 20.55 -7.51
CA ASP A 120 2.46 21.66 -8.34
C ASP A 120 3.43 22.57 -7.58
N ASP A 121 4.57 22.87 -8.21
CA ASP A 121 5.63 23.68 -7.60
C ASP A 121 5.15 25.11 -7.30
N GLY A 122 5.18 25.48 -6.01
CA GLY A 122 4.90 26.83 -5.51
C GLY A 122 3.43 27.22 -5.39
N VAL A 123 2.48 26.38 -5.83
CA VAL A 123 1.03 26.66 -5.75
C VAL A 123 0.27 25.60 -4.94
N ASN A 124 0.73 24.35 -4.93
CA ASN A 124 0.18 23.23 -4.16
C ASN A 124 -1.36 23.12 -4.21
N SER A 125 -1.93 23.34 -5.40
CA SER A 125 -3.36 23.28 -5.69
C SER A 125 -3.90 21.84 -5.79
N TRP A 126 -3.05 20.88 -6.15
CA TRP A 126 -3.37 19.46 -6.24
C TRP A 126 -2.25 18.59 -5.68
N TYR A 127 -2.55 17.34 -5.36
CA TYR A 127 -1.55 16.33 -5.07
C TYR A 127 -1.85 15.00 -5.76
N LYS A 128 -0.80 14.20 -5.89
CA LYS A 128 -0.84 12.80 -6.31
C LYS A 128 0.11 12.00 -5.44
N LEU A 129 -0.41 10.98 -4.77
CA LEU A 129 0.32 10.03 -3.94
C LEU A 129 0.31 8.68 -4.62
N LEU A 130 1.48 8.13 -4.88
CA LEU A 130 1.67 6.87 -5.59
C LEU A 130 2.40 5.89 -4.68
N ALA A 131 1.82 4.72 -4.47
CA ALA A 131 2.53 3.59 -3.88
C ALA A 131 3.03 2.70 -5.02
N LYS A 132 4.25 2.96 -5.48
CA LYS A 132 4.82 2.33 -6.67
C LYS A 132 5.33 0.94 -6.37
N ASN A 133 4.86 -0.07 -7.10
CA ASN A 133 5.34 -1.45 -6.98
C ASN A 133 5.18 -2.04 -5.56
N CYS A 134 4.13 -1.62 -4.85
CA CYS A 134 3.87 -1.99 -3.45
C CYS A 134 2.85 -3.13 -3.30
N HIS A 135 2.10 -3.43 -4.37
CA HIS A 135 1.15 -4.54 -4.40
C HIS A 135 1.86 -5.89 -4.58
N SER A 136 1.41 -6.91 -3.84
CA SER A 136 1.85 -8.29 -4.04
C SER A 136 0.70 -9.17 -4.48
N GLY A 137 0.86 -9.83 -5.64
CA GLY A 137 -0.16 -10.69 -6.22
C GLY A 137 -0.37 -10.39 -7.69
N ASP A 138 -1.61 -10.59 -8.14
CA ASP A 138 -2.06 -10.34 -9.50
C ASP A 138 -2.07 -8.84 -9.83
N ALA A 139 -2.23 -8.50 -11.11
CA ALA A 139 -2.32 -7.11 -11.53
C ALA A 139 -3.58 -6.46 -10.93
N ILE A 140 -3.40 -5.27 -10.33
CA ILE A 140 -4.53 -4.42 -9.92
C ILE A 140 -5.35 -4.09 -11.17
N THR A 141 -6.67 -4.19 -11.08
CA THR A 141 -7.61 -3.85 -12.16
C THR A 141 -8.17 -2.44 -11.99
N GLN A 142 -8.73 -1.82 -13.04
CA GLN A 142 -9.30 -0.46 -12.94
C GLN A 142 -10.49 -0.33 -11.96
N ASP A 143 -11.12 -1.45 -11.60
CA ASP A 143 -12.26 -1.47 -10.68
C ASP A 143 -11.82 -1.58 -9.21
N ASP A 144 -10.54 -1.80 -8.95
CA ASP A 144 -10.01 -1.92 -7.59
C ASP A 144 -9.88 -0.56 -6.90
N GLN A 145 -10.06 -0.55 -5.58
CA GLN A 145 -9.96 0.67 -4.78
C GLN A 145 -8.54 1.25 -4.85
N PHE A 146 -8.43 2.55 -5.16
CA PHE A 146 -7.14 3.26 -5.37
C PHE A 146 -6.29 2.68 -6.50
N ALA A 147 -6.92 1.95 -7.43
CA ALA A 147 -6.26 1.46 -8.61
C ALA A 147 -6.01 2.59 -9.60
N HIS A 148 -4.78 2.61 -10.13
CA HIS A 148 -4.41 3.31 -11.36
C HIS A 148 -4.73 4.82 -11.37
N CYS A 149 -4.31 5.48 -12.44
CA CYS A 149 -4.94 6.72 -12.84
C CYS A 149 -6.26 6.41 -13.57
N PRO A 150 -7.24 7.32 -13.60
CA PRO A 150 -8.45 7.11 -14.38
C PRO A 150 -8.11 6.98 -15.87
N SER A 151 -8.90 6.20 -16.62
CA SER A 151 -8.66 5.93 -18.05
C SER A 151 -8.63 7.18 -18.93
N SER A 152 -9.23 8.28 -18.46
CA SER A 152 -9.15 9.62 -19.04
C SER A 152 -7.73 10.22 -19.03
N CYS A 153 -6.83 9.69 -18.21
CA CYS A 153 -5.44 10.14 -18.09
C CYS A 153 -4.45 9.25 -18.85
N SER A 154 -4.91 8.36 -19.74
CA SER A 154 -4.07 7.41 -20.49
C SER A 154 -3.00 8.02 -21.41
N ALA A 155 -3.11 9.33 -21.72
CA ALA A 155 -2.09 10.07 -22.46
C ALA A 155 -0.94 10.60 -21.58
N SER A 156 -1.05 10.43 -20.25
CA SER A 156 0.01 10.76 -19.30
C SER A 156 0.85 9.51 -19.02
N GLY A 157 2.16 9.55 -19.32
CA GLY A 157 3.03 8.37 -19.42
C GLY A 157 3.15 7.52 -18.16
N ASP A 158 2.76 8.07 -16.99
CA ASP A 158 2.71 7.34 -15.72
C ASP A 158 1.46 6.44 -15.56
N CYS A 159 0.52 6.51 -16.50
CA CYS A 159 -0.73 5.76 -16.51
C CYS A 159 -0.80 4.76 -17.67
N ASP A 160 0.36 4.26 -18.11
CA ASP A 160 0.47 3.25 -19.17
C ASP A 160 0.08 1.86 -18.61
N PRO A 161 -1.05 1.28 -19.05
CA PRO A 161 -1.52 -0.01 -18.59
C PRO A 161 -0.58 -1.18 -18.97
N THR A 162 0.39 -0.94 -19.86
CA THR A 162 1.35 -1.95 -20.32
C THR A 162 2.60 -2.07 -19.45
N SER A 163 2.81 -1.15 -18.50
CA SER A 163 3.92 -1.21 -17.56
C SER A 163 3.63 -2.17 -16.41
N SER A 164 4.50 -3.17 -16.19
CA SER A 164 4.41 -4.09 -15.05
C SER A 164 4.51 -3.37 -13.69
N VAL A 165 5.17 -2.21 -13.68
CA VAL A 165 5.30 -1.36 -12.48
C VAL A 165 3.96 -0.70 -12.16
N PHE A 166 3.18 -0.33 -13.18
CA PHE A 166 1.85 0.27 -13.00
C PHE A 166 0.82 -0.75 -12.49
N GLN A 167 0.89 -1.98 -12.97
CA GLN A 167 0.00 -3.08 -12.54
C GLN A 167 0.12 -3.42 -11.05
N GLN A 168 1.19 -2.98 -10.38
CA GLN A 168 1.44 -3.20 -8.95
C GLN A 168 1.46 -1.91 -8.13
N SER A 169 0.91 -0.82 -8.68
CA SER A 169 0.93 0.49 -8.05
C SER A 169 -0.47 0.96 -7.64
N TYR A 170 -0.58 1.54 -6.46
CA TYR A 170 -1.78 2.27 -6.03
C TYR A 170 -1.59 3.77 -6.22
N ALA A 171 -2.68 4.48 -6.47
CA ALA A 171 -2.69 5.92 -6.62
C ALA A 171 -3.85 6.54 -5.86
N VAL A 172 -3.55 7.65 -5.17
CA VAL A 172 -4.54 8.52 -4.54
C VAL A 172 -4.23 9.95 -4.94
N TYR A 173 -5.25 10.73 -5.26
CA TYR A 173 -5.08 12.07 -5.78
C TYR A 173 -6.24 12.97 -5.37
N SER A 174 -5.95 14.27 -5.29
CA SER A 174 -6.99 15.30 -5.21
C SER A 174 -7.63 15.56 -6.58
N ALA A 175 -8.75 16.27 -6.60
CA ALA A 175 -9.32 16.78 -7.84
C ALA A 175 -8.30 17.65 -8.61
N GLY A 176 -8.07 17.32 -9.88
CA GLY A 176 -7.10 17.96 -10.77
C GLY A 176 -5.70 17.35 -10.75
N GLY A 177 -5.40 16.48 -9.78
CA GLY A 177 -4.11 15.79 -9.65
C GLY A 177 -4.05 14.45 -10.42
N GLU A 178 -5.19 13.90 -10.81
CA GLU A 178 -5.31 12.58 -11.43
C GLU A 178 -4.41 12.35 -12.65
N CYS A 179 -4.30 13.36 -13.53
CA CYS A 179 -3.57 13.26 -14.81
C CYS A 179 -2.21 13.96 -14.80
N GLN A 180 -1.71 14.39 -13.63
CA GLN A 180 -0.42 15.07 -13.53
C GLN A 180 0.72 14.03 -13.47
N GLN A 181 1.84 14.36 -14.10
CA GLN A 181 3.01 13.47 -14.32
C GLN A 181 4.21 13.89 -13.48
N LYS A 182 5.25 13.05 -13.45
CA LYS A 182 6.59 13.34 -12.90
C LYS A 182 7.60 13.76 -13.97
#